data_AF-A0A7S0FK40-F1
#
_entry.id   AF-A0A7S0FK40-F1
#
_cell.length_a   1.000
_cell.length_b   1.000
_cell.length_c   1.000
_cell.angle_alpha   90.00
_cell.angle_beta   90.00
_cell.angle_gamma   90.00
#
_symmetry.space_group_name_H-M   'P 1'
#
loop_
_entity.id
_entity.type
_entity.pdbx_description
1 polymer ?
#
loop_
_entity_poly.entity_id
_entity_poly.type
_entity_poly.pdbx_seq_one_letter_code
_entity_poly.pdbx_strand_id
1 'polypeptide(L)'
;VNVRVTFKIDANGLLEVAAVNLATKSTKKITITPEDGRLSDAEIDSMVKDAERFAEEDKREADRIEARNKLESHLYRVSNTLSENEDRIEDKSDLKTLMDSIDETLEWLDRNQDAEETEFSDKFAEIDFLSKSLLQSLYAKRGAEEDVGFDDEL
;
A
#
# COMPACT_ATOMS: atom_id res chain seq x y z
N VAL A 1 2.58 8.26 -9.83
CA VAL A 1 1.86 8.41 -11.12
C VAL A 1 0.38 8.23 -10.84
N ASN A 2 -0.47 9.22 -11.15
CA ASN A 2 -1.90 9.19 -10.75
C ASN A 2 -2.76 8.90 -11.99
N VAL A 3 -3.27 7.68 -12.10
CA VAL A 3 -3.94 7.16 -13.30
C VAL A 3 -5.36 6.74 -12.95
N ARG A 4 -6.33 7.21 -13.73
CA ARG A 4 -7.71 6.73 -13.69
C ARG A 4 -7.93 5.75 -14.82
N VAL A 5 -8.32 4.52 -14.49
CA VAL A 5 -8.73 3.52 -15.48
C VAL A 5 -10.26 3.45 -15.48
N THR A 6 -10.87 3.50 -16.67
CA THR A 6 -12.31 3.38 -16.88
C THR A 6 -12.58 2.21 -17.80
N PHE A 7 -13.51 1.34 -17.39
CA PHE A 7 -13.99 0.22 -18.18
C PHE A 7 -15.42 0.54 -18.63
N LYS A 8 -15.67 0.47 -19.94
CA LYS A 8 -17.00 0.69 -20.51
C LYS A 8 -17.36 -0.49 -21.40
N ILE A 9 -18.52 -1.10 -21.14
CA ILE A 9 -19.10 -2.15 -21.97
C ILE A 9 -20.34 -1.57 -22.65
N ASP A 10 -20.45 -1.72 -23.97
CA ASP A 10 -21.64 -1.31 -24.72
C ASP A 10 -22.63 -2.47 -24.94
N ALA A 11 -23.79 -2.17 -25.53
CA ALA A 11 -24.84 -3.15 -25.79
C ALA A 11 -24.43 -4.25 -26.78
N ASN A 12 -23.34 -4.04 -27.55
CA ASN A 12 -22.79 -5.03 -28.47
C ASN A 12 -21.67 -5.87 -27.82
N GLY A 13 -21.35 -5.65 -26.54
CA GLY A 13 -20.29 -6.37 -25.82
C GLY A 13 -18.88 -5.83 -26.07
N LEU A 14 -18.74 -4.64 -26.70
CA LEU A 14 -17.45 -4.00 -26.93
C LEU A 14 -16.92 -3.41 -25.61
N LEU A 15 -15.74 -3.86 -25.18
CA LEU A 15 -15.08 -3.36 -23.98
C LEU A 15 -14.06 -2.27 -24.35
N GLU A 16 -14.33 -1.03 -23.98
CA GLU A 16 -13.36 0.07 -24.02
C GLU A 16 -12.67 0.21 -22.67
N VAL A 17 -11.33 0.15 -22.67
CA VAL A 17 -10.49 0.42 -21.50
C VAL A 17 -9.73 1.71 -21.74
N ALA A 18 -10.00 2.73 -20.94
CA ALA A 18 -9.36 4.04 -21.04
C ALA A 18 -8.53 4.32 -19.78
N ALA A 19 -7.24 4.63 -19.96
CA ALA A 19 -6.34 5.07 -18.91
C ALA A 19 -6.01 6.56 -19.08
N VAL A 20 -6.32 7.37 -18.07
CA VAL A 20 -6.10 8.82 -18.04
C VAL A 20 -5.07 9.15 -16.97
N ASN A 21 -3.96 9.78 -17.37
CA ASN A 21 -3.04 10.39 -16.42
C ASN A 21 -3.65 11.71 -15.92
N LEU A 22 -3.92 11.81 -14.62
CA LEU A 22 -4.63 12.94 -14.03
C LEU A 22 -3.80 14.22 -13.97
N ALA A 23 -2.47 14.11 -13.99
CA ALA A 23 -1.55 15.26 -13.96
C ALA A 23 -1.38 15.88 -15.35
N THR A 24 -1.08 15.07 -16.36
CA THR A 24 -0.83 15.55 -17.73
C THR A 24 -2.11 15.65 -18.56
N LYS A 25 -3.23 15.09 -18.07
CA LYS A 25 -4.49 14.88 -18.81
C LYS A 25 -4.34 14.01 -20.07
N SER A 26 -3.19 13.39 -20.29
CA SER A 26 -2.99 12.50 -21.42
C SER A 26 -3.79 11.22 -21.25
N THR A 27 -4.47 10.80 -22.33
CA THR A 27 -5.33 9.60 -22.33
C THR A 27 -4.81 8.57 -23.34
N LYS A 28 -4.84 7.30 -22.94
CA LYS A 28 -4.66 6.14 -23.84
C LYS A 28 -5.89 5.26 -23.73
N LYS A 29 -6.35 4.72 -24.86
CA LYS A 29 -7.51 3.84 -24.90
C LYS A 29 -7.24 2.63 -25.79
N ILE A 30 -7.82 1.51 -25.40
CA ILE A 30 -7.89 0.28 -26.19
C ILE A 30 -9.34 -0.19 -26.25
N THR A 31 -9.66 -0.89 -27.32
CA THR A 31 -10.98 -1.46 -27.55
C THR A 31 -10.82 -2.95 -27.77
N ILE A 32 -11.52 -3.73 -26.97
CA ILE A 32 -11.55 -5.19 -27.05
C ILE A 32 -12.91 -5.55 -27.63
N THR A 33 -12.89 -6.14 -28.82
CA THR A 33 -14.08 -6.64 -29.50
C THR A 33 -14.45 -8.02 -28.96
N PRO A 34 -15.74 -8.30 -28.75
CA PRO A 34 -16.18 -9.66 -28.49
C PRO A 34 -15.91 -10.50 -29.75
N GLU A 35 -15.23 -11.63 -29.57
CA GLU A 35 -15.04 -12.62 -30.61
C GLU A 35 -16.00 -13.78 -30.31
N ASP A 36 -16.90 -14.08 -31.25
CA ASP A 36 -17.82 -15.21 -31.11
C ASP A 36 -17.02 -16.51 -30.91
N GLY A 37 -17.32 -17.21 -29.81
CA GLY A 37 -16.62 -18.46 -29.46
C GLY A 37 -15.25 -18.28 -28.82
N ARG A 38 -14.90 -17.09 -28.31
CA ARG A 38 -13.66 -16.90 -27.53
C ARG A 38 -13.60 -17.79 -26.28
N LEU A 39 -14.76 -18.08 -25.69
CA LEU A 39 -14.98 -19.11 -24.69
C LEU A 39 -16.29 -19.82 -25.03
N SER A 40 -16.30 -21.14 -24.90
CA SER A 40 -17.52 -21.94 -24.96
C SER A 40 -18.31 -21.86 -23.65
N ASP A 41 -19.61 -22.14 -23.69
CA ASP A 41 -20.46 -22.19 -22.49
C ASP A 41 -19.91 -23.17 -21.44
N ALA A 42 -19.33 -24.28 -21.89
CA ALA A 42 -18.71 -25.26 -21.00
C ALA A 42 -17.44 -24.72 -20.32
N GLU A 43 -16.63 -23.91 -21.01
CA GLU A 43 -15.47 -23.24 -20.42
C GLU A 43 -15.91 -22.17 -19.43
N ILE A 44 -16.95 -21.39 -19.75
CA ILE A 44 -17.52 -20.39 -18.84
C ILE A 44 -18.02 -21.06 -17.55
N ASP A 45 -18.80 -22.13 -17.67
CA ASP A 45 -19.31 -22.88 -16.52
C ASP A 45 -18.18 -23.49 -15.68
N SER A 46 -17.10 -23.96 -16.32
CA SER A 46 -15.92 -24.46 -15.61
C SER A 46 -15.23 -23.33 -14.84
N MET A 47 -15.03 -22.17 -15.47
CA MET A 47 -14.41 -21.01 -14.81
C MET A 47 -15.20 -20.52 -13.60
N VAL A 48 -16.55 -20.51 -13.68
CA VAL A 48 -17.41 -20.15 -12.55
C VAL A 48 -17.27 -21.15 -11.40
N LYS A 49 -17.29 -22.45 -11.69
CA LYS A 49 -17.13 -23.50 -10.67
C LYS A 49 -15.75 -23.49 -10.03
N ASP A 50 -14.70 -23.26 -10.83
CA ASP A 50 -13.34 -23.15 -10.32
C ASP A 50 -13.20 -21.92 -9.42
N ALA A 51 -13.74 -20.76 -9.82
CA ALA A 51 -13.76 -19.57 -8.98
C ALA A 51 -14.47 -19.78 -7.64
N GLU A 52 -15.61 -20.47 -7.62
CA GLU A 52 -16.31 -20.82 -6.37
C GLU A 52 -15.51 -21.80 -5.52
N ARG A 53 -14.86 -22.79 -6.14
CA ARG A 53 -14.06 -23.81 -5.47
C ARG A 53 -12.81 -23.22 -4.80
N PHE A 54 -12.16 -22.27 -5.45
CA PHE A 54 -10.91 -21.66 -4.98
C PHE A 54 -11.12 -20.34 -4.23
N ALA A 55 -12.36 -19.86 -4.10
CA ALA A 55 -12.68 -18.57 -3.47
C ALA A 55 -12.04 -18.37 -2.08
N GLU A 56 -11.97 -19.42 -1.25
CA GLU A 56 -11.36 -19.33 0.08
C GLU A 56 -9.83 -19.26 0.03
N GLU A 57 -9.21 -20.00 -0.90
CA GLU A 57 -7.77 -19.98 -1.13
C GLU A 57 -7.33 -18.63 -1.72
N ASP A 58 -8.05 -18.16 -2.76
CA ASP A 58 -7.83 -16.84 -3.38
C ASP A 58 -8.00 -15.71 -2.36
N LYS A 59 -8.97 -15.83 -1.45
CA LYS A 59 -9.16 -14.86 -0.38
C LYS A 59 -7.99 -14.86 0.60
N ARG A 60 -7.54 -16.04 1.05
CA ARG A 60 -6.39 -16.14 1.97
C ARG A 60 -5.12 -15.57 1.33
N GLU A 61 -4.91 -15.85 0.05
CA GLU A 61 -3.80 -15.30 -0.73
C GLU A 61 -3.88 -13.77 -0.83
N ALA A 62 -5.08 -13.24 -1.12
CA ALA A 62 -5.32 -11.81 -1.18
C ALA A 62 -5.06 -11.12 0.17
N ASP A 63 -5.58 -11.67 1.26
CA ASP A 63 -5.40 -11.16 2.62
C ASP A 63 -3.90 -11.14 3.01
N ARG A 64 -3.15 -12.19 2.66
CA ARG A 64 -1.69 -12.27 2.84
C ARG A 64 -0.95 -11.18 2.07
N ILE A 65 -1.28 -11.00 0.79
CA ILE A 65 -0.67 -9.96 -0.06
C ILE A 65 -1.01 -8.56 0.48
N GLU A 66 -2.23 -8.34 0.94
CA GLU A 66 -2.63 -7.08 1.57
C GLU A 66 -1.83 -6.81 2.85
N ALA A 67 -1.67 -7.80 3.73
CA ALA A 67 -0.86 -7.68 4.95
C ALA A 67 0.60 -7.33 4.63
N ARG A 68 1.21 -8.00 3.63
CA ARG A 68 2.56 -7.68 3.14
C ARG A 68 2.66 -6.24 2.66
N ASN A 69 1.75 -5.82 1.78
CA ASN A 69 1.74 -4.48 1.20
C ASN A 69 1.52 -3.40 2.26
N LYS A 70 0.69 -3.69 3.26
CA LYS A 70 0.44 -2.82 4.41
C LYS A 70 1.69 -2.64 5.26
N LEU A 71 2.42 -3.71 5.55
CA LEU A 71 3.70 -3.66 6.26
C LEU A 71 4.73 -2.84 5.46
N GLU A 72 4.95 -3.18 4.20
CA GLU A 72 5.90 -2.47 3.33
C GLU A 72 5.60 -0.97 3.23
N SER A 73 4.33 -0.62 2.97
CA SER A 73 3.89 0.78 2.93
C SER A 73 4.06 1.49 4.28
N HIS A 74 3.92 0.77 5.40
CA HIS A 74 4.13 1.33 6.73
C HIS A 74 5.60 1.61 7.01
N LEU A 75 6.50 0.67 6.69
CA LEU A 75 7.95 0.81 6.83
C LEU A 75 8.44 2.05 6.08
N TYR A 76 8.06 2.20 4.81
CA TYR A 76 8.44 3.38 4.03
C TYR A 76 7.88 4.68 4.60
N ARG A 77 6.61 4.68 5.04
CA ARG A 77 6.01 5.88 5.65
C ARG A 77 6.74 6.30 6.92
N VAL A 78 7.04 5.36 7.81
CA VAL A 78 7.75 5.64 9.07
C VAL A 78 9.18 6.08 8.78
N SER A 79 9.92 5.33 7.96
CA SER A 79 11.30 5.67 7.57
C SER A 79 11.42 7.08 6.97
N ASN A 80 10.53 7.43 6.05
CA ASN A 80 10.49 8.78 5.47
C ASN A 80 10.19 9.85 6.54
N THR A 81 9.20 9.61 7.40
CA THR A 81 8.82 10.55 8.47
C THR A 81 9.97 10.81 9.43
N LEU A 82 10.69 9.74 9.82
CA LEU A 82 11.85 9.82 10.72
C LEU A 82 13.02 10.54 10.04
N SER A 83 13.33 10.20 8.80
CA SER A 83 14.43 10.82 8.04
C SER A 83 14.19 12.32 7.82
N GLU A 84 12.96 12.73 7.53
CA GLU A 84 12.60 14.15 7.36
C GLU A 84 12.67 14.96 8.65
N ASN A 85 12.65 14.31 9.82
CA ASN A 85 12.60 14.95 11.13
C ASN A 85 13.76 14.53 12.04
N GLU A 86 14.82 13.94 11.48
CA GLU A 86 15.94 13.40 12.25
C GLU A 86 16.50 14.44 13.23
N ASP A 87 16.71 15.69 12.76
CA ASP A 87 17.24 16.79 13.57
C ASP A 87 16.35 17.17 14.77
N ARG A 88 15.05 16.87 14.71
CA ARG A 88 14.06 17.22 15.75
C ARG A 88 13.87 16.10 16.78
N ILE A 89 14.42 14.92 16.52
CA ILE A 89 14.39 13.75 17.39
C ILE A 89 15.62 13.78 18.31
N GLU A 90 15.37 13.94 19.61
CA GLU A 90 16.42 13.98 20.65
C GLU A 90 16.96 12.60 20.98
N ASP A 91 16.08 11.59 21.01
CA ASP A 91 16.49 10.22 21.29
C ASP A 91 17.09 9.57 20.04
N LYS A 92 18.38 9.83 19.83
CA LYS A 92 19.16 9.23 18.74
C LYS A 92 19.36 7.73 18.89
N SER A 93 19.25 7.20 20.12
CA SER A 93 19.35 5.77 20.36
C SER A 93 18.10 5.07 19.84
N ASP A 94 16.92 5.54 20.25
CA ASP A 94 15.63 4.99 19.82
C ASP A 94 15.42 5.16 18.32
N LEU A 95 15.83 6.31 17.76
CA LEU A 95 15.83 6.53 16.31
C LEU A 95 16.65 5.47 15.57
N LYS A 96 17.89 5.24 16.02
CA LYS A 96 18.77 4.24 15.39
C LYS A 96 18.18 2.84 15.50
N THR A 97 17.69 2.45 16.68
CA THR A 97 17.07 1.14 16.90
C THR A 97 15.87 0.92 15.97
N LEU A 98 15.01 1.94 15.81
CA LEU A 98 13.86 1.84 14.91
C LEU A 98 14.27 1.79 13.44
N MET A 99 15.25 2.59 13.01
CA MET A 99 15.77 2.54 11.64
C MET A 99 16.40 1.17 11.32
N ASP A 100 17.23 0.64 12.22
CA ASP A 100 17.83 -0.69 12.06
C ASP A 100 16.73 -1.77 11.95
N SER A 101 15.70 -1.71 12.81
CA SER A 101 14.56 -2.64 12.79
C SER A 101 13.74 -2.56 11.49
N ILE A 102 13.57 -1.34 10.94
CA ILE A 102 12.92 -1.14 9.64
C ILE A 102 13.73 -1.80 8.53
N ASP A 103 15.04 -1.59 8.49
CA ASP A 103 15.92 -2.15 7.46
C ASP A 103 15.95 -3.69 7.53
N GLU A 104 16.06 -4.25 8.73
CA GLU A 104 15.97 -5.70 8.97
C GLU A 104 14.62 -6.27 8.49
N THR A 105 13.53 -5.54 8.73
CA THR A 105 12.19 -5.96 8.30
C THR A 105 12.03 -5.89 6.79
N LEU A 106 12.60 -4.89 6.12
CA LEU A 106 12.63 -4.80 4.65
C LEU A 106 13.43 -5.96 4.05
N GLU A 107 14.62 -6.27 4.58
CA GLU A 107 15.38 -7.43 4.13
C GLU A 107 14.66 -8.76 4.40
N TRP A 108 13.86 -8.83 5.46
CA TRP A 108 13.03 -9.99 5.74
C TRP A 108 11.89 -10.12 4.73
N LEU A 109 11.22 -9.02 4.35
CA LEU A 109 10.18 -9.01 3.32
C LEU A 109 10.69 -9.53 1.97
N ASP A 110 11.94 -9.19 1.62
CA ASP A 110 12.56 -9.64 0.37
C ASP A 110 12.88 -11.14 0.39
N ARG A 111 13.27 -11.67 1.56
CA ARG A 111 13.62 -13.08 1.75
C ARG A 111 12.41 -14.00 1.97
N ASN A 112 11.28 -13.46 2.44
CA ASN A 112 10.12 -14.22 2.88
C ASN A 112 8.85 -13.77 2.14
N GLN A 113 8.88 -13.87 0.80
CA GLN A 113 7.76 -13.44 -0.06
C GLN A 113 6.47 -14.23 0.18
N ASP A 114 6.62 -15.49 0.62
CA ASP A 114 5.53 -16.44 0.85
C ASP A 114 5.20 -16.63 2.35
N ALA A 115 5.65 -15.72 3.22
CA ALA A 115 5.33 -15.79 4.65
C ALA A 115 3.82 -15.68 4.92
N GLU A 116 3.38 -16.21 6.05
CA GLU A 116 1.97 -16.20 6.42
C GLU A 116 1.48 -14.79 6.79
N GLU A 117 0.17 -14.55 6.65
CA GLU A 117 -0.48 -13.26 6.99
C GLU A 117 -0.14 -12.79 8.42
N THR A 118 -0.10 -13.73 9.36
CA THR A 118 0.21 -13.47 10.76
C THR A 118 1.64 -12.97 10.94
N GLU A 119 2.60 -13.48 10.16
CA GLU A 119 4.01 -13.05 10.26
C GLU A 119 4.18 -11.60 9.80
N PHE A 120 3.50 -11.20 8.72
CA PHE A 120 3.45 -9.80 8.30
C PHE A 120 2.78 -8.91 9.35
N SER A 121 1.69 -9.40 9.95
CA SER A 121 0.93 -8.66 10.97
C SER A 121 1.71 -8.48 12.27
N ASP A 122 2.48 -9.48 12.69
CA ASP A 122 3.31 -9.42 13.89
C ASP A 122 4.45 -8.42 13.72
N LYS A 123 5.13 -8.43 12.57
CA LYS A 123 6.17 -7.44 12.23
C LYS A 123 5.61 -6.03 12.11
N PHE A 124 4.41 -5.89 11.56
CA PHE A 124 3.70 -4.61 11.57
C PHE A 124 3.48 -4.11 12.99
N ALA A 125 3.00 -4.97 13.91
CA ALA A 125 2.75 -4.59 15.29
C ALA A 125 4.03 -4.19 16.05
N GLU A 126 5.15 -4.88 15.78
CA GLU A 126 6.46 -4.55 16.35
C GLU A 126 6.92 -3.14 15.94
N ILE A 127 6.92 -2.85 14.63
CA ILE A 127 7.31 -1.53 14.11
C ILE A 127 6.33 -0.43 14.54
N ASP A 128 5.04 -0.71 14.55
CA ASP A 128 4.02 0.24 15.01
C ASP A 128 4.22 0.56 16.50
N PHE A 129 4.57 -0.43 17.33
CA PHE A 129 4.86 -0.22 18.74
C PHE A 129 6.11 0.63 18.96
N LEU A 130 7.22 0.31 18.28
CA LEU A 130 8.48 1.06 18.39
C LEU A 130 8.32 2.50 17.87
N SER A 131 7.59 2.68 16.78
CA SER A 131 7.39 4.01 16.16
C SER A 131 6.46 4.92 16.96
N LYS A 132 5.48 4.39 17.71
CA LYS A 132 4.52 5.19 18.48
C LYS A 132 5.18 6.19 19.43
N SER A 133 6.15 5.75 20.24
CA SER A 133 6.81 6.62 21.22
C SER A 133 7.57 7.77 20.54
N LEU A 134 8.32 7.43 19.48
CA LEU A 134 9.14 8.39 18.76
C LEU A 134 8.29 9.38 17.95
N LEU A 135 7.24 8.91 17.28
CA LEU A 135 6.31 9.77 16.55
C LEU A 135 5.47 10.65 17.49
N GLN A 136 5.05 10.16 18.66
CA GLN A 136 4.34 10.97 19.66
C GLN A 136 5.20 12.14 20.14
N SER A 137 6.48 11.89 20.48
CA SER A 137 7.38 12.96 20.90
C SER A 137 7.63 13.99 19.78
N LEU A 138 7.74 13.53 18.53
CA LEU A 138 7.89 14.39 17.36
C LEU A 138 6.64 15.27 17.13
N TYR A 139 5.43 14.71 17.19
CA TYR A 139 4.19 15.47 17.00
C TYR A 139 3.91 16.45 18.15
N ALA A 140 4.22 16.08 19.40
CA ALA A 140 4.12 16.98 20.54
C ALA A 140 5.00 18.23 20.36
N LYS A 141 6.21 18.05 19.81
CA LYS A 141 7.11 19.17 19.48
C LYS A 141 6.64 19.99 18.30
N ARG A 142 6.06 19.36 17.26
CA ARG A 142 5.49 20.10 16.12
C ARG A 142 4.32 21.00 16.54
N GLY A 143 3.45 20.52 17.43
CA GLY A 143 2.37 21.33 18.00
C GLY A 143 2.90 22.46 18.90
N ALA A 144 4.03 22.25 19.58
CA ALA A 144 4.67 23.29 20.37
C ALA A 144 5.35 24.37 19.51
N GLU A 145 5.99 24.01 18.39
CA GLU A 145 6.68 24.96 17.50
C GLU A 145 5.72 25.80 16.62
N GLU A 146 4.53 25.28 16.26
CA GLU A 146 3.52 26.04 15.53
C GLU A 146 2.80 27.10 16.42
N ASP A 147 2.85 26.97 17.76
CA ASP A 147 2.23 27.91 18.72
C ASP A 147 3.20 29.03 19.18
N VAL A 148 4.49 28.97 18.85
CA VAL A 148 5.49 30.03 19.18
C VAL A 148 5.64 31.09 18.06
N GLY A 149 4.73 31.11 17.09
CA GLY A 149 4.87 31.90 15.86
C GLY A 149 4.05 33.20 15.76
N PHE A 150 3.22 33.56 16.76
CA PHE A 150 2.35 34.74 16.66
C PHE A 150 1.97 35.32 18.04
N ASP A 151 2.86 36.12 18.64
CA ASP A 151 2.59 37.41 19.34
C ASP A 151 3.81 37.80 20.19
N ASP A 152 4.55 38.82 19.77
CA ASP A 152 4.85 40.03 20.57
C ASP A 152 5.94 40.86 19.86
N GLU A 153 5.52 41.86 19.07
CA GLU A 153 6.23 43.14 18.98
C GLU A 153 5.17 44.25 18.78
N LEU A 154 4.76 44.83 19.92
CA LEU A 154 4.37 46.24 20.03
C LEU A 154 5.57 47.05 20.54
#